data_AF-A0AAV8C9K0-F1
#
_entry.id   AF-A0AAV8C9K0-F1
#
_cell.length_a   1.000
_cell.length_b   1.000
_cell.length_c   1.000
_cell.angle_alpha   90.00
_cell.angle_beta   90.00
_cell.angle_gamma   90.00
#
_symmetry.space_group_name_H-M   'P 1'
#
loop_
_entity.id
_entity.type
_entity.pdbx_description
1 polymer ?
#
loop_
_entity_poly.entity_id
_entity_poly.type
_entity_poly.pdbx_seq_one_letter_code
_entity_poly.pdbx_strand_id
1 'polypeptide(L)'
;MLEYDDKMTDCSFSVGDEIFKAHQVMMGAQSDYFRAQLYGGLAEQEMKMIPIKDVEPYVFRTLIDYVYTNFIPESAPVDLIKRLLVVADRYHIKDLRVKCEGNLIGRLSLDKAVDCLILADKHWFSTIKTMCLNLLTDPNNSKGLYLNQEYCAMVHDYPSQFAEVKEKAKSMTDGLVDTADEIHTITKMLVSSLKFNK
;
A
#
# COMPACT_ATOMS: atom_id res chain seq x y z
N MET A 1 7.09 -13.64 19.37
CA MET A 1 8.01 -12.49 19.49
C MET A 1 9.40 -13.04 19.24
N LEU A 2 10.08 -12.61 18.18
CA LEU A 2 11.44 -13.05 17.94
C LEU A 2 12.36 -12.24 18.85
N GLU A 3 12.98 -12.93 19.81
CA GLU A 3 14.06 -12.35 20.60
C GLU A 3 15.33 -12.42 19.75
N TYR A 4 15.62 -11.36 19.00
CA TYR A 4 16.98 -11.18 18.48
C TYR A 4 17.89 -10.90 19.68
N ASP A 5 19.03 -11.59 19.79
CA ASP A 5 19.94 -11.42 20.92
C ASP A 5 20.32 -9.93 21.01
N ASP A 6 19.91 -9.28 22.11
CA ASP A 6 20.23 -7.87 22.40
C ASP A 6 21.74 -7.65 22.57
N LYS A 7 22.53 -8.75 22.59
CA LYS A 7 23.98 -8.71 22.56
C LYS A 7 24.47 -8.30 21.17
N MET A 8 25.48 -7.42 21.16
CA MET A 8 26.17 -6.93 19.96
C MET A 8 25.36 -6.02 19.04
N THR A 9 24.15 -5.58 19.46
CA THR A 9 23.46 -4.49 18.76
C THR A 9 24.32 -3.23 18.80
N ASP A 10 24.50 -2.60 17.65
CA ASP A 10 25.40 -1.47 17.41
C ASP A 10 24.64 -0.25 16.85
N CYS A 11 23.32 -0.32 16.75
CA CYS A 11 22.44 0.82 16.51
C CYS A 11 21.11 0.70 17.26
N SER A 12 20.42 1.84 17.36
CA SER A 12 19.08 1.91 17.94
C SER A 12 18.19 2.83 17.11
N PHE A 13 16.90 2.52 17.07
CA PHE A 13 15.89 3.34 16.39
C PHE A 13 14.85 3.81 17.41
N SER A 14 14.60 5.11 17.45
CA SER A 14 13.53 5.70 18.26
C SER A 14 12.29 5.85 17.38
N VAL A 15 11.21 5.16 17.73
CA VAL A 15 9.96 5.11 16.97
C VAL A 15 8.82 5.39 17.94
N GLY A 16 8.24 6.58 17.87
CA GLY A 16 7.27 7.01 18.89
C GLY A 16 7.88 7.01 20.29
N ASP A 17 7.28 6.24 21.20
CA ASP A 17 7.71 6.03 22.58
C ASP A 17 8.56 4.76 22.77
N GLU A 18 8.82 3.99 21.71
CA GLU A 18 9.59 2.75 21.74
C GLU A 18 11.03 2.93 21.21
N ILE A 19 11.95 2.14 21.77
CA ILE A 19 13.34 2.01 21.29
C ILE A 19 13.55 0.60 20.76
N PHE A 20 14.03 0.51 19.53
CA PHE A 20 14.35 -0.75 18.86
C PHE A 20 15.86 -0.86 18.67
N LYS A 21 16.50 -1.81 19.33
CA LYS A 21 17.91 -2.13 19.09
C LYS A 21 18.05 -3.05 17.88
N ALA A 22 19.12 -2.88 17.12
CA ALA A 22 19.39 -3.70 15.94
C ALA A 22 20.88 -3.74 15.58
N HIS A 23 21.19 -4.56 14.58
CA HIS A 23 22.52 -4.67 13.99
C HIS A 23 22.60 -3.84 12.72
N GLN A 24 23.54 -2.90 12.66
CA GLN A 24 23.76 -2.01 11.53
C GLN A 24 23.97 -2.80 10.23
N VAL A 25 24.70 -3.92 10.33
CA VAL A 25 25.00 -4.79 9.18
C VAL A 25 23.72 -5.37 8.58
N MET A 26 22.76 -5.77 9.41
CA MET A 26 21.48 -6.34 8.94
C MET A 26 20.63 -5.27 8.27
N MET A 27 20.54 -4.08 8.90
CA MET A 27 19.76 -2.97 8.36
C MET A 27 20.37 -2.44 7.04
N GLY A 28 21.68 -2.24 6.99
CA GLY A 28 22.38 -1.74 5.81
C GLY A 28 22.47 -2.75 4.65
N ALA A 29 22.44 -4.06 4.94
CA ALA A 29 22.34 -5.08 3.90
C ALA A 29 20.98 -5.04 3.18
N GLN A 30 19.90 -4.80 3.93
CA GLN A 30 18.53 -4.84 3.40
C GLN A 30 18.01 -3.49 2.86
N SER A 31 18.61 -2.38 3.28
CA SER A 31 18.12 -1.03 2.98
C SER A 31 19.24 -0.13 2.47
N ASP A 32 19.08 0.37 1.25
CA ASP A 32 19.98 1.37 0.69
C ASP A 32 19.95 2.68 1.52
N TYR A 33 18.77 3.03 2.08
CA TYR A 33 18.60 4.16 3.00
C TYR A 33 19.41 3.98 4.29
N PHE A 34 19.20 2.87 5.00
CA PHE A 34 19.92 2.64 6.25
C PHE A 34 21.41 2.43 6.01
N ARG A 35 21.82 1.85 4.88
CA ARG A 35 23.23 1.77 4.51
C ARG A 35 23.87 3.16 4.41
N ALA A 36 23.21 4.10 3.74
CA ALA A 36 23.69 5.48 3.66
C ALA A 36 23.67 6.18 5.03
N GLN A 37 22.61 6.00 5.81
CA GLN A 37 22.48 6.61 7.13
C GLN A 37 23.51 6.09 8.14
N LEU A 38 23.85 4.81 8.07
CA LEU A 38 24.74 4.12 9.01
C LEU A 38 26.21 4.22 8.59
N TYR A 39 26.52 4.08 7.30
CA TYR A 39 27.91 3.98 6.80
C TYR A 39 28.35 5.15 5.90
N GLY A 40 27.48 6.13 5.63
CA GLY A 40 27.81 7.31 4.80
C GLY A 40 28.72 8.33 5.49
N GLY A 41 29.18 9.35 4.73
CA GLY A 41 30.22 10.33 5.13
C GLY A 41 29.93 11.27 6.32
N LEU A 42 28.84 11.05 7.06
CA LEU A 42 28.52 11.69 8.35
C LEU A 42 28.47 10.65 9.48
N ALA A 43 29.08 9.47 9.30
CA ALA A 43 29.05 8.35 10.24
C ALA A 43 30.05 8.45 11.40
N GLU A 44 30.47 9.66 11.75
CA GLU A 44 31.26 9.90 12.94
C GLU A 44 30.31 10.03 14.14
N GLN A 45 30.03 8.92 14.85
CA GLN A 45 29.92 8.84 16.33
C GLN A 45 29.36 7.49 16.82
N GLU A 46 29.74 7.17 18.06
CA GLU A 46 29.31 6.05 18.91
C GLU A 46 27.78 5.82 18.86
N MET A 47 27.35 4.55 18.84
CA MET A 47 25.94 4.07 18.90
C MET A 47 24.89 5.06 18.34
N LYS A 48 24.68 5.03 17.02
CA LYS A 48 23.68 5.90 16.36
C LYS A 48 22.26 5.55 16.82
N MET A 49 21.64 6.47 17.56
CA MET A 49 20.20 6.52 17.75
C MET A 49 19.56 7.21 16.54
N ILE A 50 18.80 6.48 15.74
CA ILE A 50 18.17 6.98 14.52
C ILE A 50 16.68 7.26 14.79
N PRO A 51 16.21 8.50 14.70
CA PRO A 51 14.79 8.81 14.84
C PRO A 51 14.01 8.35 13.61
N ILE A 52 12.92 7.62 13.85
CA ILE A 52 11.97 7.14 12.85
C ILE A 52 10.68 7.91 13.03
N LYS A 53 10.35 8.75 12.05
CA LYS A 53 9.15 9.59 12.06
C LYS A 53 8.05 8.99 11.20
N ASP A 54 6.80 9.25 11.58
CA ASP A 54 5.60 8.88 10.81
C ASP A 54 5.53 7.39 10.47
N VAL A 55 5.90 6.53 11.44
CA VAL A 55 5.76 5.08 11.40
C VAL A 55 5.29 4.61 12.77
N GLU A 56 4.25 3.79 12.83
CA GLU A 56 3.80 3.22 14.09
C GLU A 56 4.79 2.14 14.61
N PRO A 57 5.03 2.05 15.93
CA PRO A 57 6.01 1.10 16.48
C PRO A 57 5.79 -0.36 16.05
N TYR A 58 4.54 -0.82 15.98
CA TYR A 58 4.24 -2.19 15.54
C TYR A 58 4.57 -2.46 14.06
N VAL A 59 4.48 -1.44 13.19
CA VAL A 59 4.86 -1.56 11.78
C VAL A 59 6.38 -1.62 11.67
N PHE A 60 7.10 -0.78 12.42
CA PHE A 60 8.55 -0.80 12.44
C PHE A 60 9.10 -2.10 13.04
N ARG A 61 8.46 -2.64 14.08
CA ARG A 61 8.74 -3.96 14.62
C ARG A 61 8.66 -5.03 13.54
N THR A 62 7.58 -5.02 12.76
CA THR A 62 7.39 -5.97 11.65
C THR A 62 8.48 -5.82 10.57
N LEU A 63 8.92 -4.59 10.30
CA LEU A 63 10.05 -4.35 9.38
C LEU A 63 11.35 -4.94 9.93
N ILE A 64 11.66 -4.75 11.21
CA ILE A 64 12.83 -5.37 11.84
C ILE A 64 12.72 -6.88 11.76
N ASP A 65 11.59 -7.46 12.15
CA ASP A 65 11.39 -8.91 12.09
C ASP A 65 11.64 -9.45 10.67
N TYR A 66 11.17 -8.72 9.65
CA TYR A 66 11.45 -9.03 8.25
C TYR A 66 12.94 -8.95 7.91
N VAL A 67 13.65 -7.89 8.34
CA VAL A 67 15.08 -7.71 8.03
C VAL A 67 15.91 -8.92 8.50
N TYR A 68 15.55 -9.53 9.63
CA TYR A 68 16.27 -10.70 10.14
C TYR A 68 15.77 -12.04 9.58
N THR A 69 14.52 -12.15 9.16
CA THR A 69 13.91 -13.45 8.79
C THR A 69 13.61 -13.58 7.30
N ASN A 70 13.58 -12.48 6.57
CA ASN A 70 13.03 -12.36 5.23
C ASN A 70 11.57 -12.87 5.11
N PHE A 71 10.81 -12.87 6.21
CA PHE A 71 9.49 -13.47 6.27
C PHE A 71 8.40 -12.47 6.67
N ILE A 72 7.24 -12.59 6.04
CA ILE A 72 6.00 -11.92 6.43
C ILE A 72 4.94 -13.02 6.57
N PRO A 73 4.28 -13.15 7.73
CA PRO A 73 3.22 -14.15 7.90
C PRO A 73 2.09 -13.96 6.88
N GLU A 74 1.62 -15.04 6.27
CA GLU A 74 0.46 -15.00 5.37
C GLU A 74 -0.80 -14.48 6.06
N SER A 75 -0.91 -14.75 7.36
CA SER A 75 -1.98 -14.28 8.23
C SER A 75 -1.90 -12.79 8.59
N ALA A 76 -0.85 -12.07 8.17
CA ALA A 76 -0.71 -10.65 8.45
C ALA A 76 -1.93 -9.85 7.94
N PRO A 77 -2.49 -8.92 8.74
CA PRO A 77 -3.62 -8.10 8.31
C PRO A 77 -3.27 -7.25 7.08
N VAL A 78 -4.24 -7.06 6.17
CA VAL A 78 -4.03 -6.25 4.96
C VAL A 78 -3.59 -4.82 5.32
N ASP A 79 -4.14 -4.25 6.40
CA ASP A 79 -3.75 -2.93 6.89
C ASP A 79 -2.28 -2.84 7.30
N LEU A 80 -1.75 -3.90 7.92
CA LEU A 80 -0.34 -3.98 8.23
C LEU A 80 0.50 -4.04 6.95
N ILE A 81 0.10 -4.86 5.97
CA ILE A 81 0.82 -4.97 4.69
C ILE A 81 0.84 -3.63 3.93
N LYS A 82 -0.28 -2.91 3.90
CA LYS A 82 -0.38 -1.56 3.29
C LYS A 82 0.63 -0.59 3.93
N ARG A 83 0.68 -0.55 5.26
CA ARG A 83 1.61 0.32 6.01
C ARG A 83 3.06 -0.13 5.80
N LEU A 84 3.31 -1.43 5.86
CA LEU A 84 4.63 -2.01 5.66
C LEU A 84 5.16 -1.75 4.24
N LEU A 85 4.29 -1.80 3.21
CA LEU A 85 4.65 -1.43 1.85
C LEU A 85 5.15 0.01 1.75
N VAL A 86 4.41 0.96 2.33
CA VAL A 86 4.80 2.39 2.35
C VAL A 86 6.14 2.58 3.06
N VAL A 87 6.34 1.89 4.18
CA VAL A 87 7.59 1.96 4.94
C VAL A 87 8.76 1.30 4.19
N ALA A 88 8.52 0.18 3.51
CA ALA A 88 9.52 -0.52 2.71
C ALA A 88 9.98 0.32 1.52
N ASP A 89 9.06 1.02 0.86
CA ASP A 89 9.37 1.96 -0.21
C ASP A 89 10.18 3.15 0.31
N ARG A 90 9.73 3.77 1.42
CA ARG A 90 10.42 4.89 2.10
C ARG A 90 11.87 4.55 2.47
N TYR A 91 12.10 3.36 3.01
CA TYR A 91 13.44 2.91 3.41
C TYR A 91 14.16 2.09 2.34
N HIS A 92 13.67 2.09 1.10
CA HIS A 92 14.31 1.41 -0.03
C HIS A 92 14.66 -0.07 0.25
N ILE A 93 13.77 -0.81 0.91
CA ILE A 93 13.88 -2.25 1.14
C ILE A 93 13.15 -2.98 0.00
N LYS A 94 13.86 -3.15 -1.12
CA LYS A 94 13.30 -3.60 -2.41
C LYS A 94 12.54 -4.93 -2.31
N ASP A 95 13.12 -5.94 -1.67
CA ASP A 95 12.50 -7.27 -1.59
C ASP A 95 11.24 -7.26 -0.71
N LEU A 96 11.24 -6.48 0.36
CA LEU A 96 10.06 -6.30 1.22
C LEU A 96 8.94 -5.60 0.45
N ARG A 97 9.28 -4.54 -0.29
CA ARG A 97 8.34 -3.80 -1.14
C ARG A 97 7.66 -4.74 -2.14
N VAL A 98 8.43 -5.53 -2.89
CA VAL A 98 7.89 -6.50 -3.87
C VAL A 98 7.00 -7.54 -3.20
N LYS A 99 7.41 -8.09 -2.04
CA LYS A 99 6.59 -9.05 -1.28
C LYS A 99 5.26 -8.44 -0.81
N CYS A 100 5.29 -7.20 -0.31
CA CYS A 100 4.07 -6.52 0.12
C CYS A 100 3.14 -6.23 -1.07
N GLU A 101 3.68 -5.77 -2.21
CA GLU A 101 2.90 -5.57 -3.45
C GLU A 101 2.23 -6.88 -3.89
N GLY A 102 2.98 -7.98 -3.95
CA GLY A 102 2.44 -9.30 -4.30
C GLY A 102 1.35 -9.78 -3.34
N ASN A 103 1.55 -9.59 -2.03
CA ASN A 103 0.55 -9.96 -1.02
C ASN A 103 -0.74 -9.13 -1.14
N LEU A 104 -0.62 -7.82 -1.36
CA LEU A 104 -1.79 -6.95 -1.56
C LEU A 104 -2.55 -7.29 -2.83
N ILE A 105 -1.83 -7.49 -3.95
CA ILE A 105 -2.46 -7.85 -5.23
C ILE A 105 -3.16 -9.21 -5.13
N GLY A 106 -2.51 -10.21 -4.52
CA GLY A 106 -3.08 -11.54 -4.34
C GLY A 106 -4.30 -11.60 -3.41
N ARG A 107 -4.50 -10.57 -2.58
CA ARG A 107 -5.63 -10.45 -1.63
C ARG A 107 -6.60 -9.33 -2.00
N LEU A 108 -6.41 -8.72 -3.18
CA LEU A 108 -7.24 -7.65 -3.66
C LEU A 108 -8.64 -8.18 -3.95
N SER A 109 -9.63 -7.44 -3.47
CA SER A 109 -11.05 -7.78 -3.59
C SER A 109 -11.86 -6.49 -3.68
N LEU A 110 -13.11 -6.57 -4.14
CA LEU A 110 -13.93 -5.37 -4.40
C LEU A 110 -14.07 -4.49 -3.16
N ASP A 111 -14.24 -5.10 -1.98
CA ASP A 111 -14.30 -4.44 -0.67
C ASP A 111 -13.03 -3.66 -0.31
N LYS A 112 -11.88 -3.96 -0.92
CA LYS A 112 -10.60 -3.28 -0.62
C LYS A 112 -10.10 -2.43 -1.77
N ALA A 113 -10.74 -2.51 -2.93
CA ALA A 113 -10.21 -1.97 -4.18
C ALA A 113 -10.11 -0.44 -4.15
N VAL A 114 -11.06 0.23 -3.51
CA VAL A 114 -11.11 1.70 -3.41
C VAL A 114 -10.00 2.21 -2.50
N ASP A 115 -9.91 1.67 -1.28
CA ASP A 115 -8.85 2.01 -0.34
C ASP A 115 -7.45 1.71 -0.90
N CYS A 116 -7.26 0.54 -1.54
CA CYS A 116 -6.00 0.22 -2.23
C CYS A 116 -5.70 1.16 -3.39
N LEU A 117 -6.70 1.61 -4.15
CA LEU A 117 -6.52 2.59 -5.22
C LEU A 117 -6.04 3.93 -4.67
N ILE A 118 -6.65 4.42 -3.59
CA ILE A 118 -6.28 5.67 -2.93
C ILE A 118 -4.85 5.59 -2.41
N LEU A 119 -4.48 4.49 -1.75
CA LEU A 119 -3.11 4.27 -1.29
C LEU A 119 -2.12 4.23 -2.45
N ALA A 120 -2.45 3.50 -3.51
CA ALA A 120 -1.57 3.34 -4.67
C ALA A 120 -1.37 4.66 -5.42
N ASP A 121 -2.40 5.49 -5.50
CA ASP A 121 -2.32 6.82 -6.09
C ASP A 121 -1.45 7.76 -5.25
N LYS A 122 -1.68 7.80 -3.93
CA LYS A 122 -0.91 8.62 -2.99
C LYS A 122 0.58 8.30 -2.97
N HIS A 123 0.94 7.04 -3.17
CA HIS A 123 2.32 6.54 -3.08
C HIS A 123 2.92 6.13 -4.43
N TRP A 124 2.24 6.43 -5.55
CA TRP A 124 2.68 6.10 -6.91
C TRP A 124 2.98 4.61 -7.16
N PHE A 125 2.22 3.71 -6.51
CA PHE A 125 2.31 2.27 -6.74
C PHE A 125 1.51 1.86 -7.99
N SER A 126 2.07 2.15 -9.17
CA SER A 126 1.42 1.99 -10.48
C SER A 126 0.86 0.60 -10.75
N THR A 127 1.54 -0.47 -10.34
CA THR A 127 1.06 -1.85 -10.51
C THR A 127 -0.21 -2.09 -9.71
N ILE A 128 -0.23 -1.72 -8.42
CA ILE A 128 -1.42 -1.86 -7.56
C ILE A 128 -2.56 -0.99 -8.10
N LYS A 129 -2.26 0.26 -8.49
CA LYS A 129 -3.22 1.18 -9.10
C LYS A 129 -3.89 0.55 -10.32
N THR A 130 -3.11 -0.03 -11.22
CA THR A 130 -3.61 -0.71 -12.43
C THR A 130 -4.50 -1.90 -12.09
N MET A 131 -4.11 -2.72 -11.11
CA MET A 131 -4.92 -3.87 -10.68
C MET A 131 -6.24 -3.42 -10.04
N CYS A 132 -6.23 -2.37 -9.23
CA CYS A 132 -7.45 -1.80 -8.65
C CYS A 132 -8.37 -1.26 -9.74
N LEU A 133 -7.85 -0.48 -10.68
CA LEU A 133 -8.63 0.04 -11.80
C LEU A 133 -9.25 -1.09 -12.62
N ASN A 134 -8.47 -2.12 -12.99
CA ASN A 134 -9.00 -3.27 -13.73
C ASN A 134 -10.15 -3.96 -12.98
N LEU A 135 -10.01 -4.15 -11.67
CA LEU A 135 -11.04 -4.78 -10.84
C LEU A 135 -12.32 -3.91 -10.73
N LEU A 136 -12.15 -2.59 -10.60
CA LEU A 136 -13.24 -1.61 -10.48
C LEU A 136 -13.94 -1.29 -11.80
N THR A 137 -13.32 -1.62 -12.94
CA THR A 137 -13.91 -1.42 -14.28
C THR A 137 -14.35 -2.72 -14.95
N ASP A 138 -14.13 -3.88 -14.32
CA ASP A 138 -14.56 -5.18 -14.85
C ASP A 138 -16.10 -5.26 -14.88
N PRO A 139 -16.74 -5.44 -16.05
CA PRO A 139 -18.20 -5.54 -16.16
C PRO A 139 -18.81 -6.65 -15.30
N ASN A 140 -18.07 -7.73 -15.04
CA ASN A 140 -18.52 -8.85 -14.21
C ASN A 140 -18.71 -8.46 -12.74
N ASN A 141 -18.04 -7.39 -12.30
CA ASN A 141 -18.10 -6.90 -10.93
C ASN A 141 -19.16 -5.81 -10.71
N SER A 142 -19.83 -5.35 -11.77
CA SER A 142 -20.79 -4.24 -11.75
C SER A 142 -21.79 -4.33 -10.61
N LYS A 143 -22.49 -5.47 -10.46
CA LYS A 143 -23.46 -5.71 -9.37
C LYS A 143 -22.85 -5.57 -7.97
N GLY A 144 -21.63 -6.08 -7.77
CA GLY A 144 -20.93 -6.00 -6.49
C GLY A 144 -20.46 -4.57 -6.15
N LEU A 145 -20.09 -3.79 -7.16
CA LEU A 145 -19.65 -2.39 -7.01
C LEU A 145 -20.79 -1.48 -6.53
N TYR A 146 -22.02 -1.67 -7.03
CA TYR A 146 -23.17 -0.89 -6.58
C TYR A 146 -23.52 -1.08 -5.11
N LEU A 147 -23.19 -2.25 -4.55
CA LEU A 147 -23.43 -2.56 -3.14
C LEU A 147 -22.24 -2.16 -2.26
N ASN A 148 -21.10 -1.81 -2.88
CA ASN A 148 -19.91 -1.40 -2.16
C ASN A 148 -20.05 0.07 -1.73
N GLN A 149 -20.13 0.28 -0.42
CA GLN A 149 -20.29 1.61 0.17
C GLN A 149 -19.09 2.51 -0.08
N GLU A 150 -17.86 1.97 -0.04
CA GLU A 150 -16.64 2.74 -0.32
C GLU A 150 -16.60 3.21 -1.77
N TYR A 151 -17.03 2.36 -2.71
CA TYR A 151 -17.11 2.74 -4.13
C TYR A 151 -18.14 3.84 -4.37
N CYS A 152 -19.30 3.76 -3.70
CA CYS A 152 -20.30 4.82 -3.76
C CYS A 152 -19.79 6.14 -3.16
N ALA A 153 -19.09 6.07 -2.02
CA ALA A 153 -18.53 7.24 -1.34
C ALA A 153 -17.40 7.89 -2.14
N MET A 154 -16.64 7.11 -2.91
CA MET A 154 -15.52 7.58 -3.75
C MET A 154 -15.89 8.74 -4.68
N VAL A 155 -17.14 8.80 -5.15
CA VAL A 155 -17.64 9.89 -6.02
C VAL A 155 -17.48 11.26 -5.35
N HIS A 156 -17.69 11.32 -4.04
CA HIS A 156 -17.65 12.55 -3.26
C HIS A 156 -16.29 12.75 -2.58
N ASP A 157 -15.76 11.69 -1.97
CA ASP A 157 -14.58 11.78 -1.11
C ASP A 157 -13.28 11.81 -1.93
N TYR A 158 -13.27 11.18 -3.11
CA TYR A 158 -12.09 10.95 -3.95
C TYR A 158 -12.38 11.19 -5.44
N PRO A 159 -12.81 12.41 -5.84
CA PRO A 159 -13.30 12.69 -7.18
C PRO A 159 -12.26 12.49 -8.28
N SER A 160 -10.97 12.67 -7.98
CA SER A 160 -9.85 12.39 -8.89
C SER A 160 -9.75 10.90 -9.21
N GLN A 161 -9.77 10.04 -8.20
CA GLN A 161 -9.68 8.59 -8.37
C GLN A 161 -10.93 8.06 -9.08
N PHE A 162 -12.11 8.60 -8.76
CA PHE A 162 -13.33 8.28 -9.48
C PHE A 162 -13.29 8.73 -10.96
N ALA A 163 -12.66 9.87 -11.27
CA ALA A 163 -12.47 10.32 -12.64
C ALA A 163 -11.62 9.33 -13.45
N GLU A 164 -10.53 8.83 -12.86
CA GLU A 164 -9.68 7.83 -13.50
C GLU A 164 -10.39 6.50 -13.73
N VAL A 165 -11.20 6.03 -12.78
CA VAL A 165 -12.03 4.83 -12.97
C VAL A 165 -12.95 5.00 -14.17
N LYS A 166 -13.60 6.17 -14.31
CA LYS A 166 -14.46 6.49 -15.46
C LYS A 166 -13.66 6.56 -16.77
N GLU A 167 -12.49 7.16 -16.77
CA GLU A 167 -11.63 7.26 -17.95
C GLU A 167 -11.17 5.88 -18.41
N LYS A 168 -10.71 5.05 -17.48
CA LYS A 168 -10.34 3.67 -17.76
C LYS A 168 -11.51 2.87 -18.32
N ALA A 169 -12.70 2.98 -17.74
CA ALA A 169 -13.90 2.30 -18.23
C ALA A 169 -14.24 2.70 -19.68
N LYS A 170 -14.15 3.99 -20.02
CA LYS A 170 -14.36 4.48 -21.41
C LYS A 170 -13.33 3.90 -22.39
N SER A 171 -12.07 3.85 -21.99
CA SER A 171 -11.01 3.28 -22.84
C SER A 171 -11.21 1.80 -23.15
N MET A 172 -11.94 1.07 -22.30
CA MET A 172 -12.30 -0.34 -22.54
C MET A 172 -13.50 -0.48 -23.50
N THR A 173 -14.41 0.49 -23.53
CA THR A 173 -15.60 0.47 -24.39
C THR A 173 -15.34 0.97 -25.81
N ASP A 174 -14.39 1.90 -26.00
CA ASP A 174 -14.03 2.40 -27.33
C ASP A 174 -13.41 1.31 -28.26
N GLY A 175 -13.07 0.14 -27.71
CA GLY A 175 -12.62 -1.05 -28.46
C GLY A 175 -13.72 -2.09 -28.77
N LEU A 176 -14.94 -1.93 -28.25
CA LEU A 176 -16.07 -2.85 -28.43
C LEU A 176 -17.32 -2.06 -28.81
N VAL A 177 -17.55 -1.88 -30.11
CA VAL A 177 -18.63 -1.06 -30.69
C VAL A 177 -20.06 -1.53 -30.35
N ASP A 178 -20.27 -2.61 -29.59
CA ASP A 178 -21.61 -3.18 -29.34
C ASP A 178 -22.04 -3.35 -27.85
N THR A 179 -21.32 -2.82 -26.85
CA THR A 179 -21.76 -2.85 -25.43
C THR A 179 -22.26 -1.50 -24.89
N ALA A 180 -22.45 -0.52 -25.79
CA ALA A 180 -22.85 0.84 -25.45
C ALA A 180 -24.15 0.90 -24.61
N ASP A 181 -25.08 -0.04 -24.79
CA ASP A 181 -26.33 -0.06 -24.04
C ASP A 181 -26.18 -0.48 -22.57
N GLU A 182 -25.25 -1.38 -22.22
CA GLU A 182 -25.06 -1.82 -20.84
C GLU A 182 -24.27 -0.78 -20.01
N ILE A 183 -23.20 -0.21 -20.58
CA ILE A 183 -22.47 0.88 -19.92
C ILE A 183 -23.30 2.17 -19.86
N HIS A 184 -24.10 2.48 -20.88
CA HIS A 184 -25.04 3.61 -20.81
C HIS A 184 -26.13 3.39 -19.76
N THR A 185 -26.59 2.16 -19.58
CA THR A 185 -27.55 1.80 -18.53
C THR A 185 -26.92 1.88 -17.14
N ILE A 186 -25.69 1.40 -16.97
CA ILE A 186 -24.90 1.52 -15.72
C ILE A 186 -24.62 2.99 -15.40
N THR A 187 -24.20 3.79 -16.38
CA THR A 187 -23.92 5.23 -16.21
C THR A 187 -25.20 6.02 -15.95
N LYS A 188 -26.31 5.69 -16.61
CA LYS A 188 -27.63 6.28 -16.32
C LYS A 188 -28.13 5.91 -14.93
N MET A 189 -27.94 4.66 -14.47
CA MET A 189 -28.32 4.22 -13.13
C MET A 189 -27.48 4.92 -12.04
N LEU A 190 -26.18 5.11 -12.27
CA LEU A 190 -25.31 5.91 -11.39
C LEU A 190 -25.78 7.38 -11.31
N VAL A 191 -26.09 7.99 -12.46
CA VAL A 191 -26.51 9.40 -12.54
C VAL A 191 -27.94 9.62 -12.01
N SER A 192 -28.86 8.67 -12.18
CA SER A 192 -30.23 8.78 -11.65
C SER A 192 -30.28 8.62 -10.14
N SER A 193 -29.48 7.73 -9.56
CA SER A 193 -29.44 7.48 -8.11
C SER A 193 -28.82 8.66 -7.33
N LEU A 194 -27.88 9.39 -7.94
CA LEU A 194 -27.33 10.64 -7.38
C LEU A 194 -28.34 11.80 -7.35
N LYS A 195 -29.43 11.74 -8.14
CA LYS A 195 -30.49 12.76 -8.14
C LYS A 195 -31.58 12.53 -7.07
N PHE A 196 -31.64 11.34 -6.46
CA PHE A 196 -32.65 10.99 -5.46
C PHE A 196 -32.22 11.25 -4.01
N ASN A 197 -31.00 11.74 -3.77
CA ASN A 197 -30.47 12.04 -2.43
C ASN A 197 -30.45 13.54 -2.08
N LYS A 198 -31.47 14.29 -2.53
CA LYS A 198 -31.74 15.67 -2.10
C LYS A 198 -33.04 15.75 -1.32
#